data_AF-A0A6L7CMT9-F1
#
_entry.id   AF-A0A6L7CMT9-F1
#
_cell.length_a   1.000
_cell.length_b   1.000
_cell.length_c   1.000
_cell.angle_alpha   90.00
_cell.angle_beta   90.00
_cell.angle_gamma   90.00
#
_symmetry.space_group_name_H-M   'P 1'
#
loop_
_entity.id
_entity.type
_entity.pdbx_description
1 polymer ?
#
loop_
_entity_poly.entity_id
_entity_poly.type
_entity_poly.pdbx_seq_one_letter_code
_entity_poly.pdbx_strand_id
1 'polypeptide(L)'
;AAKIAAILEEPPRMGNSDLGVAFSRNQPAWQQRSQQLLKRLNVRGGEADSSLIAPLLAGAFADRIARRRGQDGRYQLANGMGAMLDANDALSRHEWLIAPLLLQGSASPDARILLALPVDIDELVQRCPQLVQQSDTVEWDDAQGTLKAWRRLQIGQLTVKVQPLAKPSEDELHQAMLNGIREKGLSVLNWTAEAEQLRLRLLCAAKWLPEYDWPAVDDESLLATLETWLLPHMTGVHSLRGLKSLDIYQALRGLLDWGMQQRLDSELPAHYTVPTGS
;
A
#
# COMPACT_ATOMS: atom_id res chain seq x y z
N ALA A 1 -29.10 -11.51 9.23
CA ALA A 1 -28.90 -10.06 9.47
C ALA A 1 -29.47 -9.61 10.82
N ALA A 2 -30.80 -9.63 11.05
CA ALA A 2 -31.41 -9.08 12.26
C ALA A 2 -30.87 -9.67 13.59
N LYS A 3 -30.65 -10.99 13.64
CA LYS A 3 -30.05 -11.66 14.81
C LYS A 3 -28.61 -11.20 15.08
N ILE A 4 -27.81 -11.03 14.04
CA ILE A 4 -26.44 -10.50 14.15
C ILE A 4 -26.46 -9.07 14.68
N ALA A 5 -27.34 -8.21 14.15
CA ALA A 5 -27.48 -6.84 14.64
C ALA A 5 -27.85 -6.80 16.13
N ALA A 6 -28.81 -7.62 16.57
CA ALA A 6 -29.18 -7.72 17.98
C ALA A 6 -28.01 -8.17 18.89
N ILE A 7 -27.19 -9.13 18.43
CA ILE A 7 -26.01 -9.58 19.16
C ILE A 7 -24.94 -8.48 19.23
N LEU A 8 -24.73 -7.73 18.15
CA LEU A 8 -23.73 -6.66 18.14
C LEU A 8 -24.17 -5.43 18.96
N GLU A 9 -25.47 -5.16 19.05
CA GLU A 9 -26.03 -4.12 19.92
C GLU A 9 -25.94 -4.51 21.41
N GLU A 10 -26.18 -5.79 21.74
CA GLU A 10 -26.05 -6.33 23.10
C GLU A 10 -25.12 -7.55 23.13
N PRO A 11 -23.78 -7.33 23.12
CA PRO A 11 -22.81 -8.41 23.07
C PRO A 11 -22.92 -9.39 24.24
N PRO A 12 -22.56 -10.67 24.06
CA PRO A 12 -22.48 -11.63 25.15
C PRO A 12 -21.52 -11.12 26.23
N ARG A 13 -21.92 -11.23 27.50
CA ARG A 13 -21.05 -10.88 28.63
C ARG A 13 -19.99 -11.93 28.96
N MET A 14 -20.14 -13.13 28.40
CA MET A 14 -19.17 -14.22 28.52
C MET A 14 -17.99 -13.93 27.59
N GLY A 15 -16.77 -14.18 28.03
CA GLY A 15 -15.54 -13.91 27.27
C GLY A 15 -15.27 -14.83 26.08
N ASN A 16 -16.30 -15.24 25.33
CA ASN A 16 -16.13 -16.00 24.09
C ASN A 16 -16.18 -15.03 22.90
N SER A 17 -15.13 -15.04 22.10
CA SER A 17 -14.98 -14.16 20.94
C SER A 17 -15.68 -14.66 19.68
N ASP A 18 -16.16 -15.92 19.64
CA ASP A 18 -16.81 -16.49 18.48
C ASP A 18 -18.28 -16.05 18.33
N LEU A 19 -18.53 -15.23 17.32
CA LEU A 19 -19.85 -14.76 16.93
C LEU A 19 -20.76 -15.90 16.49
N GLY A 20 -20.22 -16.98 15.92
CA GLY A 20 -20.98 -18.18 15.57
C GLY A 20 -21.59 -18.85 16.80
N VAL A 21 -20.85 -18.87 17.92
CA VAL A 21 -21.35 -19.38 19.21
C VAL A 21 -22.46 -18.48 19.76
N ALA A 22 -22.33 -17.16 19.64
CA ALA A 22 -23.40 -16.25 20.05
C ALA A 22 -24.65 -16.42 19.15
N PHE A 23 -24.45 -16.61 17.86
CA PHE A 23 -25.53 -16.77 16.88
C PHE A 23 -26.29 -18.09 17.05
N SER A 24 -25.64 -19.19 17.45
CA SER A 24 -26.32 -20.47 17.70
C SER A 24 -27.20 -20.44 18.95
N ARG A 25 -26.90 -19.57 19.92
CA ARG A 25 -27.70 -19.40 21.13
C ARG A 25 -29.06 -18.78 20.82
N ASN A 26 -30.08 -19.24 21.55
CA ASN A 26 -31.45 -18.76 21.40
C ASN A 26 -31.88 -17.89 22.59
N GLN A 27 -31.15 -16.78 22.81
CA GLN A 27 -31.43 -15.87 23.91
C GLN A 27 -32.69 -15.02 23.64
N PRO A 28 -33.65 -14.93 24.59
CA PRO A 28 -34.93 -14.28 24.35
C PRO A 28 -34.83 -12.78 24.04
N ALA A 29 -33.90 -12.06 24.69
CA ALA A 29 -33.68 -10.64 24.42
C ALA A 29 -33.24 -10.38 22.96
N TRP A 30 -32.29 -11.17 22.44
CA TRP A 30 -31.86 -11.06 21.05
C TRP A 30 -32.96 -11.44 20.06
N GLN A 31 -33.80 -12.44 20.39
CA GLN A 31 -34.96 -12.78 19.55
C GLN A 31 -35.96 -11.64 19.48
N GLN A 32 -36.33 -11.05 20.63
CA GLN A 32 -37.24 -9.91 20.69
C GLN A 32 -36.73 -8.74 19.86
N ARG A 33 -35.43 -8.41 20.02
CA ARG A 33 -34.79 -7.35 19.23
C ARG A 33 -34.76 -7.67 17.74
N SER A 34 -34.47 -8.92 17.37
CA SER A 34 -34.49 -9.37 15.97
C SER A 34 -35.87 -9.20 15.33
N GLN A 35 -36.94 -9.59 16.03
CA GLN A 35 -38.31 -9.43 15.55
C GLN A 35 -38.69 -7.95 15.38
N GLN A 36 -38.26 -7.09 16.30
CA GLN A 36 -38.46 -5.65 16.18
C GLN A 36 -37.78 -5.07 14.94
N LEU A 37 -36.52 -5.46 14.67
CA LEU A 37 -35.78 -5.03 13.48
C LEU A 37 -36.43 -5.54 12.19
N LEU A 38 -36.83 -6.81 12.14
CA LEU A 38 -37.54 -7.39 10.99
C LEU A 38 -38.88 -6.70 10.71
N LYS A 39 -39.62 -6.32 11.76
CA LYS A 39 -40.87 -5.55 11.63
C LYS A 39 -40.63 -4.19 10.98
N ARG A 40 -39.54 -3.49 11.34
CA ARG A 40 -39.16 -2.21 10.73
C ARG A 40 -38.71 -2.37 9.28
N LEU A 41 -38.02 -3.47 8.97
CA LEU A 41 -37.58 -3.82 7.62
C LEU A 41 -38.71 -4.40 6.74
N ASN A 42 -39.91 -4.59 7.31
CA ASN A 42 -41.07 -5.20 6.66
C ASN A 42 -40.82 -6.62 6.10
N VAL A 43 -40.04 -7.44 6.81
CA VAL A 43 -39.71 -8.83 6.44
C VAL A 43 -40.25 -9.79 7.50
N ARG A 44 -40.80 -10.94 7.09
CA ARG A 44 -41.32 -11.99 8.00
C ARG A 44 -41.08 -13.39 7.43
N GLY A 45 -41.08 -14.40 8.31
CA GLY A 45 -41.13 -15.82 7.92
C GLY A 45 -39.83 -16.43 7.40
N GLY A 46 -38.70 -15.72 7.46
CA GLY A 46 -37.39 -16.28 7.10
C GLY A 46 -36.74 -17.05 8.24
N GLU A 47 -35.98 -18.08 7.90
CA GLU A 47 -35.16 -18.84 8.86
C GLU A 47 -33.72 -18.32 8.88
N ALA A 48 -33.12 -18.32 10.07
CA ALA A 48 -31.77 -17.83 10.26
C ALA A 48 -30.77 -18.98 10.05
N ASP A 49 -29.89 -18.82 9.06
CA ASP A 49 -28.81 -19.76 8.74
C ASP A 49 -27.45 -19.10 9.02
N SER A 50 -26.55 -19.85 9.67
CA SER A 50 -25.18 -19.42 9.95
C SER A 50 -24.33 -19.25 8.68
N SER A 51 -24.63 -20.01 7.61
CA SER A 51 -23.93 -19.92 6.32
C SER A 51 -24.05 -18.51 5.69
N LEU A 52 -25.11 -17.78 6.03
CA LEU A 52 -25.39 -16.45 5.50
C LEU A 52 -24.72 -15.32 6.29
N ILE A 53 -24.04 -15.62 7.42
CA ILE A 53 -23.47 -14.58 8.29
C ILE A 53 -22.30 -13.88 7.60
N ALA A 54 -21.34 -14.65 7.07
CA ALA A 54 -20.10 -14.12 6.51
C ALA A 54 -20.32 -13.07 5.39
N PRO A 55 -21.13 -13.32 4.34
CA PRO A 55 -21.36 -12.31 3.30
C PRO A 55 -22.10 -11.08 3.82
N LEU A 56 -23.01 -11.23 4.79
CA LEU A 56 -23.70 -10.09 5.41
C LEU A 56 -22.74 -9.21 6.22
N LEU A 57 -21.83 -9.82 6.99
CA LEU A 57 -20.82 -9.09 7.73
C LEU A 57 -19.82 -8.41 6.81
N ALA A 58 -19.37 -9.09 5.76
CA ALA A 58 -18.43 -8.52 4.80
C ALA A 58 -18.99 -7.26 4.13
N GLY A 59 -20.29 -7.20 3.84
CA GLY A 59 -20.92 -6.00 3.28
C GLY A 59 -20.93 -4.80 4.24
N ALA A 60 -21.03 -5.02 5.54
CA ALA A 60 -21.16 -3.96 6.55
C ALA A 60 -19.86 -3.62 7.29
N PHE A 61 -18.90 -4.55 7.31
CA PHE A 61 -17.66 -4.47 8.08
C PHE A 61 -16.45 -4.91 7.24
N ALA A 62 -16.44 -4.57 5.95
CA ALA A 62 -15.34 -4.89 5.04
C ALA A 62 -13.99 -4.40 5.56
N ASP A 63 -13.97 -3.21 6.18
CA ASP A 63 -12.80 -2.57 6.79
C ASP A 63 -12.25 -3.34 8.01
N ARG A 64 -13.05 -4.24 8.60
CA ARG A 64 -12.72 -5.07 9.76
C ARG A 64 -12.55 -6.55 9.42
N ILE A 65 -12.42 -6.88 8.14
CA ILE A 65 -11.86 -8.18 7.73
C ILE A 65 -10.42 -8.21 8.25
N ALA A 66 -10.03 -9.30 8.89
CA ALA A 66 -8.78 -9.42 9.61
C ALA A 66 -7.96 -10.61 9.09
N ARG A 67 -6.68 -10.40 8.83
CA ARG A 67 -5.72 -11.46 8.48
C ARG A 67 -4.66 -11.60 9.56
N ARG A 68 -4.36 -12.83 9.96
CA ARG A 68 -3.33 -13.13 10.97
C ARG A 68 -1.96 -12.65 10.49
N ARG A 69 -1.22 -11.99 11.39
CA ARG A 69 0.17 -11.57 11.20
C ARG A 69 1.06 -12.31 12.20
N GLY A 70 1.88 -13.25 11.73
CA GLY A 70 2.73 -14.07 12.59
C GLY A 70 1.95 -15.14 13.37
N GLN A 71 2.43 -15.52 14.56
CA GLN A 71 1.89 -16.64 15.34
C GLN A 71 1.20 -16.26 16.67
N ASP A 72 1.21 -14.98 17.08
CA ASP A 72 0.84 -14.58 18.46
C ASP A 72 -0.58 -14.02 18.60
N GLY A 73 -1.55 -14.52 17.83
CA GLY A 73 -2.94 -14.01 17.89
C GLY A 73 -3.09 -12.55 17.41
N ARG A 74 -2.07 -12.00 16.74
CA ARG A 74 -2.09 -10.69 16.11
C ARG A 74 -2.67 -10.78 14.71
N TYR A 75 -3.47 -9.78 14.37
CA TYR A 75 -4.12 -9.62 13.09
C TYR A 75 -3.89 -8.21 12.57
N GLN A 76 -4.02 -8.05 11.27
CA GLN A 76 -4.21 -6.75 10.64
C GLN A 76 -5.61 -6.70 10.05
N LEU A 77 -6.28 -5.57 10.22
CA LEU A 77 -7.57 -5.29 9.61
C LEU A 77 -7.40 -4.74 8.19
N ALA A 78 -8.45 -4.84 7.37
CA ALA A 78 -8.48 -4.30 6.01
C ALA A 78 -8.26 -2.78 5.95
N ASN A 79 -8.59 -2.04 7.00
CA ASN A 79 -8.24 -0.62 7.11
C ASN A 79 -6.77 -0.35 7.51
N GLY A 80 -5.96 -1.39 7.70
CA GLY A 80 -4.54 -1.29 8.04
C GLY A 80 -4.23 -1.31 9.54
N MET A 81 -5.22 -1.09 10.41
CA MET A 81 -5.01 -1.12 11.87
C MET A 81 -4.65 -2.53 12.35
N GLY A 82 -3.85 -2.61 13.40
CA GLY A 82 -3.60 -3.86 14.09
C GLY A 82 -4.76 -4.26 15.01
N ALA A 83 -4.98 -5.56 15.12
CA ALA A 83 -5.97 -6.12 16.02
C ALA A 83 -5.37 -7.35 16.74
N MET A 84 -5.81 -7.59 17.97
CA MET A 84 -5.27 -8.64 18.81
C MET A 84 -6.36 -9.50 19.42
N LEU A 85 -6.13 -10.80 19.41
CA LEU A 85 -6.89 -11.81 20.12
C LEU A 85 -5.98 -12.50 21.14
N ASP A 86 -6.55 -13.11 22.18
CA ASP A 86 -5.77 -13.96 23.07
C ASP A 86 -5.16 -15.13 22.28
N ALA A 87 -3.89 -15.42 22.49
CA ALA A 87 -3.19 -16.48 21.75
C ALA A 87 -3.83 -17.86 21.98
N ASN A 88 -4.46 -18.09 23.14
CA ASN A 88 -5.15 -19.33 23.49
C ASN A 88 -6.61 -19.37 23.03
N ASP A 89 -7.14 -18.28 22.45
CA ASP A 89 -8.50 -18.26 21.92
C ASP A 89 -8.62 -19.25 20.75
N ALA A 90 -9.76 -19.92 20.61
CA ALA A 90 -10.00 -20.86 19.51
C ALA A 90 -9.89 -20.18 18.15
N LEU A 91 -10.32 -18.91 18.04
CA LEU A 91 -10.28 -18.18 16.78
C LEU A 91 -8.86 -17.81 16.32
N SER A 92 -7.87 -17.78 17.24
CA SER A 92 -6.47 -17.45 16.90
C SER A 92 -5.84 -18.45 15.92
N ARG A 93 -6.43 -19.66 15.84
CA ARG A 93 -6.03 -20.75 14.94
C ARG A 93 -6.36 -20.45 13.48
N HIS A 94 -7.37 -19.63 13.22
CA HIS A 94 -7.82 -19.28 11.88
C HIS A 94 -7.03 -18.10 11.34
N GLU A 95 -6.64 -18.16 10.05
CA GLU A 95 -5.91 -17.07 9.41
C GLU A 95 -6.79 -15.85 9.14
N TRP A 96 -8.06 -16.07 8.78
CA TRP A 96 -8.98 -15.02 8.36
C TRP A 96 -10.21 -14.95 9.25
N LEU A 97 -10.51 -13.74 9.70
CA LEU A 97 -11.67 -13.43 10.53
C LEU A 97 -12.42 -12.20 9.97
N ILE A 98 -13.68 -12.03 10.32
CA ILE A 98 -14.37 -10.73 10.28
C ILE A 98 -14.62 -10.32 11.73
N ALA A 99 -14.07 -9.18 12.16
CA ALA A 99 -14.11 -8.73 13.56
C ALA A 99 -15.03 -7.50 13.72
N PRO A 100 -16.37 -7.67 13.73
CA PRO A 100 -17.30 -6.55 13.82
C PRO A 100 -17.23 -5.81 15.15
N LEU A 101 -16.77 -6.44 16.25
CA LEU A 101 -16.66 -5.79 17.56
C LEU A 101 -15.21 -5.75 18.03
N LEU A 102 -14.69 -4.52 18.16
CA LEU A 102 -13.32 -4.20 18.55
C LEU A 102 -13.35 -3.26 19.74
N LEU A 103 -12.37 -3.39 20.63
CA LEU A 103 -12.12 -2.46 21.73
C LEU A 103 -10.73 -1.87 21.56
N GLN A 104 -10.67 -0.60 21.16
CA GLN A 104 -9.42 0.13 21.08
C GLN A 104 -9.01 0.59 22.48
N GLY A 105 -7.93 0.01 23.01
CA GLY A 105 -7.34 0.44 24.28
C GLY A 105 -6.45 1.66 24.07
N SER A 106 -6.33 2.51 25.08
CA SER A 106 -5.47 3.72 25.01
C SER A 106 -3.97 3.42 25.07
N ALA A 107 -3.59 2.20 25.48
CA ALA A 107 -2.21 1.82 25.79
C ALA A 107 -1.50 1.03 24.67
N SER A 108 -2.23 0.55 23.66
CA SER A 108 -1.69 -0.23 22.55
C SER A 108 -2.20 0.32 21.23
N PRO A 109 -1.36 0.36 20.17
CA PRO A 109 -1.84 0.68 18.82
C PRO A 109 -2.82 -0.38 18.28
N ASP A 110 -2.81 -1.60 18.84
CA ASP A 110 -3.67 -2.70 18.40
C ASP A 110 -5.01 -2.73 19.14
N ALA A 111 -6.12 -2.83 18.41
CA ALA A 111 -7.45 -2.99 18.98
C ALA A 111 -7.70 -4.44 19.42
N ARG A 112 -8.30 -4.65 20.60
CA ARG A 112 -8.67 -5.99 21.06
C ARG A 112 -9.92 -6.49 20.33
N ILE A 113 -9.88 -7.68 19.75
CA ILE A 113 -11.03 -8.34 19.16
C ILE A 113 -11.95 -8.86 20.28
N LEU A 114 -13.21 -8.43 20.28
CA LEU A 114 -14.21 -8.86 21.25
C LEU A 114 -15.19 -9.88 20.68
N LEU A 115 -15.61 -9.70 19.42
CA LEU A 115 -16.37 -10.67 18.66
C LEU A 115 -15.86 -10.73 17.23
N ALA A 116 -15.67 -11.94 16.73
CA ALA A 116 -15.27 -12.24 15.38
C ALA A 116 -15.93 -13.50 14.83
N LEU A 117 -15.93 -13.63 13.51
CA LEU A 117 -16.37 -14.82 12.81
C LEU A 117 -15.20 -15.37 11.97
N PRO A 118 -14.81 -16.64 12.12
CA PRO A 118 -13.82 -17.24 11.23
C PRO A 118 -14.45 -17.42 9.84
N VAL A 119 -13.65 -17.15 8.80
CA VAL A 119 -14.11 -17.25 7.41
C VAL A 119 -13.07 -17.97 6.56
N ASP A 120 -13.55 -18.75 5.61
CA ASP A 120 -12.73 -19.15 4.46
C ASP A 120 -12.66 -17.95 3.50
N ILE A 121 -11.44 -17.48 3.23
CA ILE A 121 -11.24 -16.28 2.41
C ILE A 121 -11.57 -16.53 0.94
N ASP A 122 -11.33 -17.74 0.43
CA ASP A 122 -11.59 -18.07 -0.97
C ASP A 122 -13.11 -18.10 -1.23
N GLU A 123 -13.88 -18.69 -0.32
CA GLU A 123 -15.35 -18.68 -0.39
C GLU A 123 -15.91 -17.25 -0.25
N LEU A 124 -15.36 -16.45 0.67
CA LEU A 124 -15.81 -15.08 0.89
C LEU A 124 -15.57 -14.20 -0.34
N VAL A 125 -14.39 -14.33 -0.96
CA VAL A 125 -14.02 -13.60 -2.18
C VAL A 125 -14.89 -14.03 -3.36
N GLN A 126 -15.20 -15.34 -3.51
CA GLN A 126 -16.12 -15.81 -4.54
C GLN A 126 -17.54 -15.25 -4.35
N ARG A 127 -18.01 -15.17 -3.11
CA ARG A 127 -19.37 -14.68 -2.81
C ARG A 127 -19.50 -13.16 -2.89
N CYS A 128 -18.42 -12.45 -2.58
CA CYS A 128 -18.35 -10.99 -2.51
C CYS A 128 -17.12 -10.47 -3.30
N PRO A 129 -17.09 -10.61 -4.64
CA PRO A 129 -15.93 -10.25 -5.46
C PRO A 129 -15.56 -8.77 -5.35
N GLN A 130 -16.54 -7.90 -5.04
CA GLN A 130 -16.34 -6.47 -4.84
C GLN A 130 -15.43 -6.10 -3.64
N LEU A 131 -15.15 -7.05 -2.74
CA LEU A 131 -14.19 -6.83 -1.64
C LEU A 131 -12.75 -6.76 -2.13
N VAL A 132 -12.46 -7.43 -3.24
CA VAL A 132 -11.10 -7.58 -3.74
C VAL A 132 -10.82 -6.50 -4.77
N GLN A 133 -9.74 -5.79 -4.54
CA GLN A 133 -9.14 -4.90 -5.51
C GLN A 133 -7.89 -5.57 -6.06
N GLN A 134 -7.67 -5.41 -7.36
CA GLN A 134 -6.44 -5.81 -7.99
C GLN A 134 -5.50 -4.60 -8.02
N SER A 135 -4.27 -4.80 -7.58
CA SER A 135 -3.19 -3.85 -7.77
C SER A 135 -2.02 -4.56 -8.42
N ASP A 136 -1.66 -4.08 -9.60
CA ASP A 136 -0.45 -4.51 -10.26
C ASP A 136 0.68 -3.66 -9.68
N THR A 137 1.65 -4.33 -9.06
CA THR A 137 2.80 -3.70 -8.45
C THR A 137 4.02 -4.29 -9.12
N VAL A 138 4.79 -3.43 -9.79
CA VAL A 138 6.12 -3.80 -10.23
C VAL A 138 7.08 -3.27 -9.16
N GLU A 139 7.90 -4.15 -8.62
CA GLU A 139 8.82 -3.86 -7.52
C GLU A 139 10.22 -4.34 -7.87
N TRP A 140 11.19 -3.71 -7.24
CA TRP A 140 12.58 -4.11 -7.31
C TRP A 140 12.85 -5.32 -6.40
N ASP A 141 13.39 -6.40 -6.95
CA ASP A 141 13.91 -7.51 -6.15
C ASP A 141 15.42 -7.35 -5.98
N ASP A 142 15.84 -6.95 -4.77
CA ASP A 142 17.26 -6.81 -4.42
C ASP A 142 18.03 -8.11 -4.48
N ALA A 143 17.40 -9.22 -4.07
CA ALA A 143 18.08 -10.51 -3.96
C ALA A 143 18.44 -11.05 -5.35
N GLN A 144 17.66 -10.70 -6.37
CA GLN A 144 17.89 -11.11 -7.74
C GLN A 144 18.47 -10.00 -8.62
N GLY A 145 18.44 -8.73 -8.17
CA GLY A 145 18.80 -7.59 -9.01
C GLY A 145 17.92 -7.53 -10.27
N THR A 146 16.62 -7.81 -10.13
CA THR A 146 15.65 -7.80 -11.23
C THR A 146 14.37 -7.09 -10.83
N LEU A 147 13.66 -6.53 -11.81
CA LEU A 147 12.28 -6.09 -11.60
C LEU A 147 11.37 -7.31 -11.57
N LYS A 148 10.55 -7.41 -10.53
CA LYS A 148 9.49 -8.40 -10.44
C LYS A 148 8.15 -7.71 -10.48
N ALA A 149 7.36 -8.13 -11.46
CA ALA A 149 5.99 -7.68 -11.63
C ALA A 149 5.08 -8.66 -10.90
N TRP A 150 4.30 -8.15 -9.95
CA TRP A 150 3.32 -8.93 -9.21
C TRP A 150 1.94 -8.32 -9.36
N ARG A 151 0.96 -9.17 -9.59
CA ARG A 151 -0.44 -8.86 -9.36
C ARG A 151 -0.77 -9.19 -7.91
N ARG A 152 -1.11 -8.18 -7.12
CA ARG A 152 -1.65 -8.36 -5.77
C ARG A 152 -3.17 -8.28 -5.81
N LEU A 153 -3.82 -9.31 -5.31
CA LEU A 153 -5.23 -9.25 -4.94
C LEU A 153 -5.29 -8.85 -3.48
N GLN A 154 -5.95 -7.74 -3.18
CA GLN A 154 -6.01 -7.16 -1.84
C GLN A 154 -7.44 -6.84 -1.41
N ILE A 155 -7.69 -6.96 -0.11
CA ILE A 155 -8.92 -6.50 0.55
C ILE A 155 -8.51 -5.35 1.46
N GLY A 156 -8.76 -4.12 1.02
CA GLY A 156 -8.15 -2.94 1.64
C GLY A 156 -6.63 -3.05 1.65
N GLN A 157 -6.02 -2.96 2.83
CA GLN A 157 -4.58 -3.08 3.06
C GLN A 157 -4.09 -4.54 3.23
N LEU A 158 -4.98 -5.53 3.14
CA LEU A 158 -4.62 -6.94 3.31
C LEU A 158 -4.34 -7.57 1.95
N THR A 159 -3.09 -7.98 1.73
CA THR A 159 -2.77 -8.84 0.59
C THR A 159 -3.42 -10.20 0.80
N VAL A 160 -4.25 -10.65 -0.14
CA VAL A 160 -4.87 -11.99 -0.14
C VAL A 160 -4.01 -12.95 -0.94
N LYS A 161 -3.62 -12.54 -2.14
CA LYS A 161 -2.86 -13.38 -3.08
C LYS A 161 -1.87 -12.51 -3.84
N VAL A 162 -0.68 -13.07 -4.08
CA VAL A 162 0.32 -12.49 -4.96
C VAL A 162 0.53 -13.46 -6.12
N GLN A 163 0.46 -12.97 -7.34
CA GLN A 163 0.71 -13.74 -8.55
C GLN A 163 1.76 -13.02 -9.39
N PRO A 164 2.67 -13.72 -10.08
CA PRO A 164 3.53 -13.08 -11.05
C PRO A 164 2.66 -12.47 -12.16
N LEU A 165 2.89 -11.20 -12.47
CA LEU A 165 2.23 -10.53 -13.58
C LEU A 165 2.87 -10.98 -14.89
N ALA A 166 2.05 -11.23 -15.92
CA ALA A 166 2.56 -11.30 -17.29
C ALA A 166 3.19 -9.94 -17.66
N LYS A 167 4.04 -9.90 -18.70
CA LYS A 167 4.87 -8.73 -19.06
C LYS A 167 4.11 -7.40 -18.86
N PRO A 168 4.52 -6.55 -17.90
CA PRO A 168 3.86 -5.27 -17.64
C PRO A 168 3.95 -4.37 -18.87
N SER A 169 3.03 -3.40 -18.98
CA SER A 169 3.20 -2.33 -19.96
C SER A 169 4.49 -1.53 -19.67
N GLU A 170 5.00 -0.82 -20.67
CA GLU A 170 6.22 -0.02 -20.51
C GLU A 170 6.03 1.10 -19.46
N ASP A 171 4.87 1.74 -19.45
CA ASP A 171 4.53 2.80 -18.48
C ASP A 171 4.48 2.27 -17.03
N GLU A 172 3.83 1.12 -16.80
CA GLU A 172 3.78 0.47 -15.48
C GLU A 172 5.18 0.04 -15.02
N LEU A 173 6.01 -0.42 -15.96
CA LEU A 173 7.38 -0.81 -15.68
C LEU A 173 8.23 0.40 -15.26
N HIS A 174 8.14 1.52 -15.99
CA HIS A 174 8.88 2.74 -15.67
C HIS A 174 8.43 3.32 -14.33
N GLN A 175 7.12 3.40 -14.08
CA GLN A 175 6.61 3.94 -12.81
C GLN A 175 7.12 3.14 -11.60
N ALA A 176 7.21 1.83 -11.75
CA ALA A 176 7.79 0.98 -10.73
C ALA A 176 9.30 1.10 -10.57
N MET A 177 10.03 1.29 -11.66
CA MET A 177 11.44 1.65 -11.57
C MET A 177 11.63 2.95 -10.78
N LEU A 178 10.78 3.97 -11.00
CA LEU A 178 10.82 5.21 -10.24
C LEU A 178 10.56 4.98 -8.74
N ASN A 179 9.56 4.16 -8.39
CA ASN A 179 9.30 3.78 -7.01
C ASN A 179 10.47 3.03 -6.38
N GLY A 180 11.10 2.10 -7.13
CA GLY A 180 12.32 1.43 -6.69
C GLY A 180 13.48 2.41 -6.45
N ILE A 181 13.64 3.43 -7.31
CA ILE A 181 14.62 4.50 -7.13
C ILE A 181 14.32 5.32 -5.86
N ARG A 182 13.04 5.58 -5.53
CA ARG A 182 12.65 6.25 -4.27
C ARG A 182 13.05 5.48 -3.03
N GLU A 183 12.85 4.17 -3.04
CA GLU A 183 13.18 3.32 -1.89
C GLU A 183 14.70 3.12 -1.71
N LYS A 184 15.45 3.05 -2.81
CA LYS A 184 16.90 2.79 -2.81
C LYS A 184 17.77 4.05 -2.84
N GLY A 185 17.17 5.19 -3.16
CA GLY A 185 17.86 6.45 -3.40
C GLY A 185 18.54 6.50 -4.78
N LEU A 186 19.07 7.67 -5.10
CA LEU A 186 19.66 7.98 -6.42
C LEU A 186 20.91 7.16 -6.76
N SER A 187 21.51 6.47 -5.79
CA SER A 187 22.72 5.63 -5.97
C SER A 187 22.54 4.49 -6.98
N VAL A 188 21.30 4.09 -7.24
CA VAL A 188 20.99 3.06 -8.26
C VAL A 188 21.19 3.56 -9.69
N LEU A 189 21.25 4.87 -9.91
CA LEU A 189 21.54 5.49 -11.20
C LEU A 189 23.06 5.51 -11.48
N ASN A 190 23.44 5.80 -12.73
CA ASN A 190 24.85 5.91 -13.11
C ASN A 190 25.35 7.36 -12.99
N TRP A 191 25.80 7.72 -11.79
CA TRP A 191 26.42 9.03 -11.53
C TRP A 191 27.86 9.05 -12.03
N THR A 192 28.05 9.51 -13.27
CA THR A 192 29.38 9.79 -13.80
C THR A 192 29.98 11.01 -13.10
N ALA A 193 31.31 11.16 -13.18
CA ALA A 193 31.98 12.34 -12.64
C ALA A 193 31.42 13.65 -13.24
N GLU A 194 31.08 13.62 -14.53
CA GLU A 194 30.48 14.76 -15.25
C GLU A 194 29.06 15.08 -14.77
N ALA A 195 28.23 14.06 -14.55
CA ALA A 195 26.87 14.24 -14.02
C ALA A 195 26.89 14.80 -12.60
N GLU A 196 27.77 14.28 -11.74
CA GLU A 196 27.92 14.81 -10.37
C GLU A 196 28.47 16.24 -10.39
N GLN A 197 29.45 16.54 -11.26
CA GLN A 197 29.95 17.91 -11.44
C GLN A 197 28.85 18.87 -11.92
N LEU A 198 27.98 18.44 -12.85
CA LEU A 198 26.83 19.25 -13.26
C LEU A 198 25.88 19.53 -12.10
N ARG A 199 25.57 18.50 -11.30
CA ARG A 199 24.74 18.65 -10.09
C ARG A 199 25.35 19.64 -9.10
N LEU A 200 26.65 19.53 -8.83
CA LEU A 200 27.36 20.47 -7.95
C LEU A 200 27.37 21.90 -8.51
N ARG A 201 27.58 22.07 -9.82
CA ARG A 201 27.50 23.38 -10.50
C ARG A 201 26.11 24.00 -10.34
N LEU A 202 25.04 23.22 -10.50
CA LEU A 202 23.66 23.69 -10.26
C LEU A 202 23.44 24.14 -8.80
N LEU A 203 23.92 23.37 -7.83
CA LEU A 203 23.87 23.75 -6.42
C LEU A 203 24.66 25.04 -6.11
N CYS A 204 25.80 25.24 -6.77
CA CYS A 204 26.58 26.47 -6.66
C CYS A 204 25.88 27.65 -7.35
N ALA A 205 25.30 27.44 -8.53
CA ALA A 205 24.58 28.46 -9.28
C ALA A 205 23.38 29.00 -8.49
N ALA A 206 22.62 28.12 -7.85
CA ALA A 206 21.52 28.50 -6.95
C ALA A 206 21.97 29.38 -5.77
N LYS A 207 23.24 29.27 -5.33
CA LYS A 207 23.80 30.06 -4.23
C LYS A 207 24.46 31.35 -4.69
N TRP A 208 25.18 31.32 -5.81
CA TRP A 208 26.01 32.42 -6.29
C TRP A 208 25.30 33.35 -7.27
N LEU A 209 24.29 32.83 -7.97
CA LEU A 209 23.46 33.54 -8.95
C LEU A 209 21.97 33.39 -8.61
N PRO A 210 21.54 33.77 -7.39
CA PRO A 210 20.17 33.53 -6.89
C PRO A 210 19.10 34.36 -7.63
N GLU A 211 19.49 35.30 -8.49
CA GLU A 211 18.58 36.08 -9.33
C GLU A 211 17.97 35.29 -10.50
N TYR A 212 18.42 34.05 -10.75
CA TYR A 212 17.84 33.13 -11.74
C TYR A 212 17.21 31.90 -11.08
N ASP A 213 16.19 31.33 -11.73
CA ASP A 213 15.41 30.20 -11.22
C ASP A 213 16.09 28.84 -11.46
N TRP A 214 17.21 28.58 -10.79
CA TRP A 214 17.91 27.29 -10.88
C TRP A 214 17.08 26.14 -10.29
N PRO A 215 17.06 24.95 -10.93
CA PRO A 215 16.31 23.80 -10.42
C PRO A 215 16.90 23.28 -9.11
N ALA A 216 16.03 22.83 -8.21
CA ALA A 216 16.45 22.13 -7.00
C ALA A 216 16.94 20.72 -7.35
N VAL A 217 18.22 20.44 -7.05
CA VAL A 217 18.89 19.18 -7.41
C VAL A 217 19.51 18.46 -6.21
N ASP A 218 19.03 18.77 -5.00
CA ASP A 218 19.29 17.94 -3.82
C ASP A 218 18.58 16.57 -3.94
N ASP A 219 19.03 15.60 -3.13
CA ASP A 219 18.52 14.23 -3.21
C ASP A 219 17.00 14.14 -3.03
N GLU A 220 16.40 14.91 -2.12
CA GLU A 220 14.96 14.88 -1.84
C GLU A 220 14.17 15.43 -3.04
N SER A 221 14.57 16.59 -3.57
CA SER A 221 13.96 17.21 -4.74
C SER A 221 14.04 16.30 -5.98
N LEU A 222 15.19 15.67 -6.23
CA LEU A 222 15.38 14.77 -7.37
C LEU A 222 14.54 13.49 -7.25
N LEU A 223 14.38 12.93 -6.04
CA LEU A 223 13.52 11.76 -5.81
C LEU A 223 12.03 12.10 -5.92
N ALA A 224 11.64 13.31 -5.50
CA ALA A 224 10.26 13.79 -5.61
C ALA A 224 9.84 14.07 -7.06
N THR A 225 10.79 14.43 -7.93
CA THR A 225 10.54 14.89 -9.31
C THR A 225 10.99 13.90 -10.39
N LEU A 226 11.19 12.62 -10.06
CA LEU A 226 11.64 11.59 -11.01
C LEU A 226 10.79 11.51 -12.28
N GLU A 227 9.47 11.68 -12.17
CA GLU A 227 8.54 11.67 -13.31
C GLU A 227 8.79 12.82 -14.30
N THR A 228 9.36 13.93 -13.84
CA THR A 228 9.59 15.10 -14.70
C THR A 228 10.96 15.08 -15.36
N TRP A 229 12.02 14.70 -14.63
CA TRP A 229 13.39 14.82 -15.13
C TRP A 229 13.98 13.50 -15.64
N LEU A 230 13.57 12.36 -15.08
CA LEU A 230 14.15 11.06 -15.44
C LEU A 230 13.27 10.28 -16.42
N LEU A 231 11.96 10.22 -16.15
CA LEU A 231 11.01 9.43 -16.95
C LEU A 231 11.05 9.70 -18.47
N PRO A 232 11.17 10.96 -18.96
CA PRO A 232 11.27 11.22 -20.40
C PRO A 232 12.47 10.52 -21.07
N HIS A 233 13.51 10.20 -20.31
CA HIS A 233 14.73 9.55 -20.78
C HIS A 233 14.70 8.02 -20.65
N MET A 234 13.62 7.43 -20.11
CA MET A 234 13.51 5.99 -19.83
C MET A 234 12.98 5.15 -21.00
N THR A 235 12.67 5.76 -22.15
CA THR A 235 12.17 5.04 -23.33
C THR A 235 13.09 3.87 -23.72
N GLY A 236 12.55 2.65 -23.82
CA GLY A 236 13.31 1.43 -24.14
C GLY A 236 14.09 0.83 -22.96
N VAL A 237 13.99 1.41 -21.76
CA VAL A 237 14.57 0.84 -20.55
C VAL A 237 13.63 -0.24 -20.01
N HIS A 238 14.04 -1.50 -20.14
CA HIS A 238 13.24 -2.65 -19.69
C HIS A 238 13.86 -3.44 -18.54
N SER A 239 15.04 -3.02 -18.08
CA SER A 239 15.76 -3.74 -17.05
C SER A 239 16.58 -2.81 -16.20
N LEU A 240 17.00 -3.37 -15.09
CA LEU A 240 17.91 -2.80 -14.13
C LEU A 240 19.25 -2.38 -14.75
N ARG A 241 19.77 -3.20 -15.67
CA ARG A 241 20.96 -2.86 -16.45
C ARG A 241 20.72 -1.64 -17.32
N GLY A 242 19.50 -1.50 -17.85
CA GLY A 242 19.07 -0.34 -18.63
C GLY A 242 19.00 0.96 -17.81
N LEU A 243 18.67 0.89 -16.51
CA LEU A 243 18.74 2.08 -15.65
C LEU A 243 20.16 2.63 -15.53
N LYS A 244 21.17 1.75 -15.49
CA LYS A 244 22.58 2.18 -15.47
C LYS A 244 23.06 2.74 -16.82
N SER A 245 22.32 2.53 -17.91
CA SER A 245 22.62 3.15 -19.21
C SER A 245 21.97 4.53 -19.41
N LEU A 246 21.16 4.99 -18.45
CA LEU A 246 20.59 6.34 -18.52
C LEU A 246 21.69 7.40 -18.43
N ASP A 247 21.63 8.37 -19.34
CA ASP A 247 22.53 9.53 -19.33
C ASP A 247 22.00 10.57 -18.33
N ILE A 248 22.49 10.47 -17.09
CA ILE A 248 22.10 11.36 -16.00
C ILE A 248 22.54 12.80 -16.25
N TYR A 249 23.67 13.01 -16.94
CA TYR A 249 24.11 14.36 -17.29
C TYR A 249 23.09 15.04 -18.21
N GLN A 250 22.65 14.36 -19.27
CA GLN A 250 21.65 14.91 -20.19
C GLN A 250 20.28 15.10 -19.52
N ALA A 251 19.86 14.16 -18.68
CA ALA A 251 18.61 14.28 -17.95
C ALA A 251 18.59 15.50 -17.00
N LEU A 252 19.67 15.73 -16.26
CA LEU A 252 19.81 16.94 -15.42
C LEU A 252 19.94 18.21 -16.25
N ARG A 253 20.68 18.18 -17.36
CA ARG A 253 20.83 19.34 -18.26
C ARG A 253 19.50 19.72 -18.92
N GLY A 254 18.62 18.75 -19.14
CA GLY A 254 17.26 18.93 -19.65
C GLY A 254 16.31 19.70 -18.73
N LEU A 255 16.65 19.85 -17.44
CA LEU A 255 15.91 20.73 -16.52
C LEU A 255 16.06 22.21 -16.85
N LEU A 256 17.11 22.56 -17.59
CA LEU A 256 17.43 23.94 -17.94
C LEU A 256 16.94 24.26 -19.35
N ASP A 257 16.33 25.42 -19.53
CA ASP A 257 16.14 25.98 -20.86
C ASP A 257 17.49 26.32 -21.52
N TRP A 258 17.46 26.60 -22.82
CA TRP A 258 18.68 26.87 -23.58
C TRP A 258 19.47 28.08 -23.03
N GLY A 259 18.78 29.12 -22.54
CA GLY A 259 19.43 30.31 -21.99
C GLY A 259 20.15 30.01 -20.68
N MET A 260 19.53 29.24 -19.79
CA MET A 260 20.14 28.79 -18.54
C MET A 260 21.29 27.82 -18.76
N GLN A 261 21.22 26.95 -19.78
CA GLN A 261 22.34 26.08 -20.16
C GLN A 261 23.56 26.91 -20.56
N GLN A 262 23.40 27.88 -21.46
CA GLN A 262 24.50 28.77 -21.87
C GLN A 262 25.06 29.57 -20.69
N ARG A 263 24.18 30.05 -19.81
CA ARG A 263 24.59 30.77 -18.60
C ARG A 263 25.41 29.90 -17.67
N LEU A 264 24.99 28.67 -17.40
CA LEU A 264 25.74 27.74 -16.55
C LEU A 264 27.10 27.39 -17.17
N ASP A 265 27.16 27.23 -18.48
CA ASP A 265 28.40 26.90 -19.20
C ASP A 265 29.39 28.09 -19.23
N SER A 266 28.90 29.33 -19.16
CA SER A 266 29.72 30.56 -19.10
C SER A 266 30.14 30.93 -17.67
N GLU A 267 29.19 31.01 -16.74
CA GLU A 267 29.41 31.55 -15.38
C GLU A 267 30.01 30.52 -14.42
N LEU A 268 29.70 29.24 -14.62
CA LEU A 268 30.23 28.13 -13.84
C LEU A 268 30.80 27.07 -14.80
N PRO A 269 31.86 27.40 -15.56
CA PRO A 269 32.36 26.52 -16.61
C PRO A 269 32.98 25.25 -16.03
N ALA A 270 32.94 24.16 -16.79
CA ALA A 270 33.59 22.90 -16.40
C ALA A 270 35.13 22.99 -16.45
N HIS A 271 35.66 23.86 -17.32
CA HIS A 271 37.10 24.10 -17.46
C HIS A 271 37.36 25.60 -17.43
N TYR A 272 38.46 26.00 -16.80
CA TYR A 272 38.91 27.38 -16.79
C TYR A 272 40.16 27.49 -17.67
N THR A 273 40.07 28.25 -18.76
CA THR A 273 41.22 28.47 -19.64
C THR A 273 42.21 29.42 -18.98
N VAL A 274 43.39 28.90 -18.66
CA VAL A 274 44.48 29.71 -18.08
C VAL A 274 45.24 30.47 -19.16
N PRO A 275 46.06 31.49 -18.83
CA PRO A 275 46.79 32.29 -19.83
C PRO A 275 47.68 31.49 -20.80
N THR A 276 48.05 30.26 -20.43
CA THR A 276 48.80 29.33 -21.30
C THR A 276 47.95 28.68 -22.39
N GLY A 277 46.63 28.92 -22.39
CA GLY A 277 45.67 28.35 -23.33
C GLY A 277 45.27 26.91 -23.00
N SER A 278 45.59 26.42 -21.80
CA SER A 278 45.23 25.09 -21.30
C SER A 278 43.90 25.12 -20.55
#